data_AF-A0A194XPQ8-F1
#
_entry.id   AF-A0A194XPQ8-F1
#
_cell.length_a   1.000
_cell.length_b   1.000
_cell.length_c   1.000
_cell.angle_alpha   90.00
_cell.angle_beta   90.00
_cell.angle_gamma   90.00
#
_symmetry.space_group_name_H-M   'P 1'
#
loop_
_entity.id
_entity.type
_entity.pdbx_description
1 polymer ?
#
loop_
_entity_poly.entity_id
_entity_poly.type
_entity_poly.pdbx_seq_one_letter_code
_entity_poly.pdbx_strand_id
1 'polypeptide(L)'
;MDTYINNRSRLTAIAAAPKKTVSKADKKTCTKDEPVIRKLGASADFSITISGITRNEMRERGKYYTKSMKLPGNIDLYNTPTYSVVKDLTQNMSVQARKAEIMDSKYWEIIVDVQSLSSGPSDPSILHKVQELTPLLNEIQKLIVKITLPSNFITTKADYMNSPTRRFLNRLVRQLRACRSMKWMRIVLVLPKGHPGFESNSPTPAFPAYYVIPFYALRFRSWRIQYQGLGQHTKFLNDFHVSEVDDRNNDFWAPSA
;
A
#
# COMPACT_ATOMS: atom_id res chain seq x y z
N MET A 1 86.22 -24.59 42.47
CA MET A 1 84.90 -25.11 42.08
C MET A 1 84.59 -24.61 40.68
N ASP A 2 84.86 -25.51 39.73
CA ASP A 2 84.15 -25.79 38.47
C ASP A 2 83.75 -24.62 37.56
N THR A 3 84.49 -24.36 36.48
CA THR A 3 84.34 -24.93 35.11
C THR A 3 82.98 -24.67 34.44
N TYR A 4 82.99 -24.02 33.27
CA TYR A 4 82.54 -24.53 31.94
C TYR A 4 82.35 -23.34 30.96
N ILE A 5 83.19 -23.24 29.92
CA ILE A 5 82.91 -23.58 28.50
C ILE A 5 81.86 -22.66 27.85
N ASN A 6 82.24 -21.71 26.99
CA ASN A 6 82.60 -21.81 25.57
C ASN A 6 81.41 -21.64 24.60
N ASN A 7 81.61 -20.69 23.67
CA ASN A 7 81.28 -20.74 22.25
C ASN A 7 79.86 -20.55 21.70
N ARG A 8 79.84 -19.64 20.70
CA ARG A 8 79.16 -19.70 19.40
C ARG A 8 77.64 -19.48 19.37
N SER A 9 77.21 -18.40 18.72
CA SER A 9 76.97 -18.41 17.26
C SER A 9 76.37 -17.09 16.76
N ARG A 10 76.89 -16.65 15.61
CA ARG A 10 76.33 -15.65 14.71
C ARG A 10 74.85 -15.93 14.41
N LEU A 11 74.07 -14.87 14.16
CA LEU A 11 73.19 -14.76 12.99
C LEU A 11 72.68 -13.32 12.84
N THR A 12 72.87 -12.81 11.63
CA THR A 12 72.40 -11.54 11.04
C THR A 12 70.87 -11.40 11.03
N ALA A 13 70.36 -10.18 11.26
CA ALA A 13 69.03 -9.74 10.83
C ALA A 13 69.09 -8.23 10.50
N ILE A 14 69.17 -7.86 9.22
CA ILE A 14 68.06 -7.48 8.33
C ILE A 14 67.49 -6.07 8.65
N ALA A 15 67.65 -5.21 7.66
CA ALA A 15 67.19 -3.83 7.60
C ALA A 15 65.71 -3.66 8.00
N ALA A 16 65.45 -2.75 8.93
CA ALA A 16 64.11 -2.20 9.12
C ALA A 16 63.89 -1.08 8.10
N ALA A 17 63.08 -1.37 7.09
CA ALA A 17 62.59 -0.44 6.09
C ALA A 17 61.88 0.78 6.73
N PRO A 18 61.85 1.95 6.05
CA PRO A 18 61.14 3.13 6.55
C PRO A 18 59.67 2.80 6.79
N LYS A 19 59.16 3.19 7.97
CA LYS A 19 57.75 3.08 8.35
C LYS A 19 56.89 3.66 7.21
N LYS A 20 56.18 2.80 6.47
CA LYS A 20 55.07 3.23 5.62
C LYS A 20 54.04 3.88 6.53
N THR A 21 53.99 5.21 6.54
CA THR A 21 52.78 5.96 6.86
C THR A 21 51.73 5.55 5.84
N VAL A 22 50.95 4.52 6.16
CA VAL A 22 49.65 4.30 5.52
C VAL A 22 48.80 5.48 5.95
N SER A 23 48.70 6.49 5.08
CA SER A 23 47.71 7.55 5.24
C SER A 23 46.35 6.87 5.37
N LYS A 24 45.75 6.94 6.56
CA LYS A 24 44.30 6.82 6.70
C LYS A 24 43.70 8.01 5.96
N ALA A 25 43.52 7.86 4.66
CA ALA A 25 42.52 8.63 3.95
C ALA A 25 41.18 8.07 4.43
N ASP A 26 40.75 8.52 5.62
CA ASP A 26 39.36 8.43 6.06
C ASP A 26 38.55 9.17 5.00
N LYS A 27 38.09 8.44 3.98
CA LYS A 27 37.07 8.92 3.04
C LYS A 27 35.80 9.05 3.89
N LYS A 28 35.64 10.19 4.57
CA LYS A 28 34.43 10.55 5.30
C LYS A 28 33.26 10.49 4.32
N THR A 29 32.46 9.44 4.42
CA THR A 29 31.17 9.35 3.73
C THR A 29 30.21 10.25 4.50
N CYS A 30 29.76 11.33 3.88
CA CYS A 30 28.66 12.12 4.43
C CYS A 30 27.36 11.45 3.97
N THR A 31 26.52 11.04 4.91
CA THR A 31 25.18 10.53 4.59
C THR A 31 24.20 11.66 4.85
N LYS A 32 23.45 12.07 3.83
CA LYS A 32 22.32 13.00 4.00
C LYS A 32 21.03 12.19 3.91
N ASP A 33 20.23 12.28 4.95
CA ASP A 33 18.86 11.77 4.91
C ASP A 33 18.01 12.73 4.07
N GLU A 34 17.32 12.16 3.09
CA GLU A 34 16.48 12.85 2.10
C GLU A 34 14.98 12.55 2.37
N PRO A 35 14.02 13.16 1.64
CA PRO A 35 12.59 13.07 1.98
C PRO A 35 12.04 11.63 2.06
N VAL A 36 10.98 11.46 2.84
CA VAL A 36 10.16 10.25 2.85
C VAL A 36 9.25 10.28 1.62
N ILE A 37 9.44 9.33 0.72
CA ILE A 37 8.70 9.18 -0.53
C ILE A 37 7.89 7.90 -0.52
N ARG A 38 6.90 7.81 -1.41
CA ARG A 38 6.10 6.59 -1.58
C ARG A 38 6.88 5.54 -2.38
N LYS A 39 6.72 4.26 -2.04
CA LYS A 39 7.25 3.12 -2.81
C LYS A 39 6.74 3.17 -4.25
N LEU A 40 7.60 2.82 -5.20
CA LEU A 40 7.23 2.76 -6.61
C LEU A 40 6.03 1.82 -6.83
N GLY A 41 5.04 2.29 -7.59
CA GLY A 41 3.81 1.54 -7.89
C GLY A 41 2.70 1.61 -6.84
N ALA A 42 2.96 2.10 -5.63
CA ALA A 42 1.91 2.23 -4.61
C ALA A 42 0.98 3.42 -4.90
N SER A 43 -0.33 3.19 -4.83
CA SER A 43 -1.36 4.21 -5.06
C SER A 43 -1.69 5.04 -3.80
N ALA A 44 -1.29 4.55 -2.64
CA ALA A 44 -1.55 5.15 -1.33
C ALA A 44 -0.36 4.96 -0.38
N ASP A 45 -0.36 5.70 0.72
CA ASP A 45 0.70 5.66 1.73
C ASP A 45 0.57 4.43 2.64
N PHE A 46 -0.65 3.91 2.78
CA PHE A 46 -0.95 2.67 3.49
C PHE A 46 -1.75 1.74 2.58
N SER A 47 -1.41 0.45 2.59
CA SER A 47 -2.20 -0.59 1.92
C SER A 47 -2.69 -1.61 2.93
N ILE A 48 -3.95 -2.00 2.77
CA ILE A 48 -4.61 -3.06 3.52
C ILE A 48 -4.92 -4.15 2.50
N THR A 49 -4.34 -5.33 2.70
CA THR A 49 -4.50 -6.50 1.85
C THR A 49 -4.95 -7.69 2.71
N ILE A 50 -5.23 -8.83 2.09
CA ILE A 50 -5.44 -10.09 2.83
C ILE A 50 -4.20 -10.48 3.66
N SER A 51 -2.99 -10.16 3.19
CA SER A 51 -1.73 -10.52 3.84
C SER A 51 -1.36 -9.61 5.01
N GLY A 52 -1.84 -8.37 5.04
CA GLY A 52 -1.56 -7.46 6.15
C GLY A 52 -1.84 -6.00 5.87
N ILE A 53 -1.41 -5.16 6.81
CA ILE A 53 -1.46 -3.70 6.71
C ILE A 53 -0.02 -3.21 6.57
N THR A 54 0.30 -2.60 5.44
CA THR A 54 1.66 -2.17 5.11
C THR A 54 1.73 -0.66 4.95
N ARG A 55 2.90 -0.10 5.29
CA ARG A 55 3.26 1.28 5.01
C ARG A 55 4.08 1.31 3.73
N ASN A 56 3.62 2.09 2.76
CA ASN A 56 4.21 2.21 1.43
C ASN A 56 5.14 3.42 1.33
N GLU A 57 5.81 3.79 2.43
CA GLU A 57 6.75 4.89 2.47
C GLU A 57 8.18 4.35 2.60
N MET A 58 9.14 5.03 1.97
CA MET A 58 10.58 4.74 2.05
C MET A 58 11.35 6.05 2.17
N ARG A 59 12.52 6.01 2.81
CA ARG A 59 13.43 7.16 2.91
C ARG A 59 14.48 7.05 1.83
N GLU A 60 14.68 8.12 1.05
CA GLU A 60 15.86 8.22 0.20
C GLU A 60 17.07 8.59 1.09
N ARG A 61 18.17 7.85 1.01
CA ARG A 61 19.45 8.21 1.62
C ARG A 61 20.48 8.43 0.55
N GLY A 62 21.00 9.66 0.45
CA GLY A 62 22.17 9.94 -0.38
C GLY A 62 23.45 9.64 0.38
N LYS A 63 24.27 8.69 -0.11
CA LYS A 63 25.68 8.59 0.31
C LYS A 63 26.52 9.51 -0.56
N TYR A 64 27.15 10.50 0.05
CA TYR A 64 28.08 11.41 -0.60
C TYR A 64 29.51 10.98 -0.29
N TYR A 65 30.26 10.62 -1.33
CA TYR A 65 31.71 10.57 -1.26
C TYR A 65 32.26 11.99 -1.40
N THR A 66 33.44 12.26 -0.85
CA THR A 66 34.18 13.54 -0.93
C THR A 66 34.46 14.06 -2.35
N LYS A 67 34.01 13.35 -3.40
CA LYS A 67 34.10 13.73 -4.83
C LYS A 67 32.74 13.75 -5.54
N SER A 68 31.70 14.26 -4.90
CA SER A 68 30.42 14.66 -5.54
C SER A 68 29.54 13.53 -6.12
N MET A 69 29.95 12.27 -6.06
CA MET A 69 29.08 11.16 -6.46
C MET A 69 28.06 10.85 -5.35
N LYS A 70 26.79 11.19 -5.61
CA LYS A 70 25.61 10.72 -4.87
C LYS A 70 25.31 9.29 -5.34
N LEU A 71 25.37 8.32 -4.43
CA LEU A 71 24.66 7.06 -4.62
C LEU A 71 23.33 7.16 -3.85
N PRO A 72 22.18 7.36 -4.52
CA PRO A 72 20.89 7.24 -3.86
C PRO A 72 20.67 5.79 -3.44
N GLY A 73 20.40 5.58 -2.16
CA GLY A 73 19.94 4.30 -1.63
C GLY A 73 18.57 4.49 -0.99
N ASN A 74 17.57 3.76 -1.49
CA ASN A 74 16.26 3.73 -0.84
C ASN A 74 16.32 2.83 0.38
N ILE A 75 15.92 3.35 1.53
CA ILE A 75 15.79 2.60 2.77
C ILE A 75 14.32 2.47 3.11
N ASP A 76 13.85 1.23 3.17
CA ASP A 76 12.51 0.91 3.63
C ASP A 76 12.49 0.92 5.16
N LEU A 77 12.02 2.02 5.73
CA LEU A 77 11.97 2.22 7.19
C LEU A 77 10.97 1.29 7.88
N TYR A 78 10.05 0.69 7.13
CA TYR A 78 8.87 0.01 7.66
C TYR A 78 8.76 -1.45 7.21
N ASN A 79 9.77 -1.99 6.53
CA ASN A 79 9.82 -3.37 6.06
C ASN A 79 10.59 -4.28 7.03
N THR A 80 10.26 -4.24 8.32
CA THR A 80 10.73 -5.25 9.25
C THR A 80 9.64 -6.31 9.46
N PRO A 81 9.97 -7.60 9.60
CA PRO A 81 9.01 -8.64 9.94
C PRO A 81 8.24 -8.37 11.25
N THR A 82 8.75 -7.45 12.06
CA THR A 82 8.23 -7.08 13.37
C THR A 82 7.44 -5.77 13.39
N TYR A 83 7.41 -5.02 12.28
CA TYR A 83 6.71 -3.74 12.21
C TYR A 83 5.20 -3.96 12.10
N SER A 84 4.44 -3.36 13.02
CA SER A 84 2.97 -3.37 13.00
C SER A 84 2.47 -1.94 12.88
N VAL A 85 1.81 -1.62 11.76
CA VAL A 85 1.19 -0.30 11.52
C VAL A 85 0.19 0.04 12.63
N VAL A 86 -0.65 -0.91 13.02
CA VAL A 86 -1.67 -0.68 14.06
C VAL A 86 -1.00 -0.37 15.39
N LYS A 87 0.00 -1.17 15.79
CA LYS A 87 0.74 -0.94 17.04
C LYS A 87 1.47 0.39 17.03
N ASP A 88 2.12 0.74 15.92
CA ASP A 88 2.85 1.99 15.78
C ASP A 88 1.93 3.19 15.97
N LEU A 89 0.80 3.21 15.28
CA LEU A 89 -0.14 4.31 15.33
C LEU A 89 -0.91 4.38 16.66
N THR A 90 -1.18 3.26 17.32
CA THR A 90 -1.98 3.24 18.56
C THR A 90 -1.15 3.34 19.83
N GLN A 91 0.11 2.86 19.84
CA GLN A 91 0.94 2.76 21.05
C GLN A 91 2.21 3.61 20.99
N ASN A 92 2.83 3.76 19.82
CA ASN A 92 4.12 4.44 19.69
C ASN A 92 4.00 5.90 19.24
N MET A 93 2.82 6.29 18.75
CA MET A 93 2.57 7.63 18.22
C MET A 93 1.55 8.38 19.09
N SER A 94 1.83 9.65 19.40
CA SER A 94 0.87 10.49 20.09
C SER A 94 -0.37 10.71 19.22
N VAL A 95 -1.53 10.91 19.86
CA VAL A 95 -2.80 11.14 19.13
C VAL A 95 -2.69 12.37 18.21
N GLN A 96 -2.00 13.42 18.66
CA GLN A 96 -1.81 14.66 17.90
C GLN A 96 -0.95 14.42 16.65
N ALA A 97 0.20 13.76 16.81
CA ALA A 97 1.07 13.41 15.68
C ALA A 97 0.35 12.47 14.70
N ARG A 98 -0.32 11.43 15.20
CA ARG A 98 -1.10 10.51 14.37
C ARG A 98 -2.13 11.24 13.52
N LYS A 99 -2.89 12.15 14.13
CA LYS A 99 -3.92 12.88 13.40
C LYS A 99 -3.32 13.80 12.34
N ALA A 100 -2.38 14.65 12.74
CA ALA A 100 -1.79 15.68 11.87
C ALA A 100 -0.93 15.07 10.74
N GLU A 101 -0.08 14.10 11.08
CA GLU A 101 0.91 13.55 10.14
C GLU A 101 0.31 12.43 9.28
N ILE A 102 -0.61 11.63 9.83
CA ILE A 102 -1.10 10.41 9.17
C ILE A 102 -2.56 10.55 8.73
N MET A 103 -3.49 10.70 9.68
CA MET A 103 -4.92 10.53 9.38
C MET A 103 -5.51 11.65 8.49
N ASP A 104 -5.03 12.89 8.66
CA ASP A 104 -5.49 14.04 7.88
C ASP A 104 -4.76 14.16 6.53
N SER A 105 -3.50 13.70 6.46
CA SER A 105 -2.61 13.98 5.33
C SER A 105 -2.52 12.82 4.34
N LYS A 106 -2.50 11.57 4.82
CA LYS A 106 -2.14 10.37 4.05
C LYS A 106 -3.35 9.67 3.45
N TYR A 107 -3.10 8.95 2.36
CA TYR A 107 -4.06 8.09 1.70
C TYR A 107 -3.97 6.66 2.23
N TRP A 108 -5.12 6.06 2.48
CA TRP A 108 -5.28 4.66 2.82
C TRP A 108 -5.90 3.92 1.64
N GLU A 109 -5.42 2.73 1.33
CA GLU A 109 -5.97 1.88 0.28
C GLU A 109 -6.34 0.51 0.80
N ILE A 110 -7.58 0.09 0.56
CA ILE A 110 -8.08 -1.27 0.77
C ILE A 110 -8.04 -1.97 -0.58
N ILE A 111 -7.25 -3.03 -0.70
CA ILE A 111 -7.07 -3.80 -1.93
C ILE A 111 -7.89 -5.08 -1.82
N VAL A 112 -9.09 -5.05 -2.39
CA VAL A 112 -9.98 -6.20 -2.52
C VAL A 112 -9.56 -7.00 -3.75
N ASP A 113 -8.81 -8.08 -3.53
CA ASP A 113 -8.43 -9.01 -4.57
C ASP A 113 -9.56 -10.00 -4.93
N VAL A 114 -9.34 -10.78 -5.98
CA VAL A 114 -10.31 -11.79 -6.45
C VAL A 114 -10.60 -12.83 -5.36
N GLN A 115 -9.59 -13.22 -4.58
CA GLN A 115 -9.75 -14.18 -3.48
C GLN A 115 -10.70 -13.66 -2.41
N SER A 116 -10.61 -12.37 -2.07
CA SER A 116 -11.49 -11.71 -1.11
C SER A 116 -12.94 -11.69 -1.59
N LEU A 117 -13.19 -11.48 -2.89
CA LEU A 117 -14.55 -11.45 -3.45
C LEU A 117 -15.26 -12.81 -3.44
N SER A 118 -14.49 -13.91 -3.45
CA SER A 118 -14.98 -15.28 -3.35
C SER A 118 -14.97 -15.84 -1.92
N SER A 119 -14.37 -15.14 -0.97
CA SER A 119 -14.18 -15.63 0.41
C SER A 119 -15.51 -15.86 1.15
N GLY A 120 -15.61 -17.01 1.79
CA GLY A 120 -16.68 -17.35 2.72
C GLY A 120 -16.59 -16.60 4.06
N PRO A 121 -17.55 -16.80 4.96
CA PRO A 121 -17.56 -16.14 6.27
C PRO A 121 -16.34 -16.47 7.14
N SER A 122 -15.82 -17.69 6.99
CA SER A 122 -14.73 -18.25 7.80
C SER A 122 -13.36 -18.14 7.15
N ASP A 123 -13.29 -17.69 5.90
CA ASP A 123 -12.04 -17.62 5.16
C ASP A 123 -11.23 -16.39 5.59
N PRO A 124 -9.88 -16.49 5.58
CA PRO A 124 -9.03 -15.32 5.68
C PRO A 124 -9.48 -14.30 4.63
N SER A 125 -9.80 -13.10 5.09
CA SER A 125 -10.28 -12.05 4.23
C SER A 125 -9.74 -10.72 4.70
N ILE A 126 -9.65 -9.77 3.77
CA ILE A 126 -9.30 -8.39 4.08
C ILE A 126 -10.21 -7.76 5.15
N LEU A 127 -11.42 -8.27 5.37
CA LEU A 127 -12.33 -7.82 6.43
C LEU A 127 -11.73 -7.99 7.83
N HIS A 128 -10.90 -9.01 8.06
CA HIS A 128 -10.19 -9.16 9.32
C HIS A 128 -9.13 -8.07 9.50
N LYS A 129 -8.41 -7.72 8.42
CA LYS A 129 -7.41 -6.63 8.45
C LYS A 129 -8.05 -5.25 8.59
N VAL A 130 -9.21 -5.03 7.98
CA VAL A 130 -9.99 -3.81 8.21
C VAL A 130 -10.49 -3.77 9.66
N GLN A 131 -10.89 -4.91 10.24
CA GLN A 131 -11.30 -4.97 11.65
C GLN A 131 -10.14 -4.69 12.63
N GLU A 132 -8.91 -5.11 12.32
CA GLU A 132 -7.72 -4.74 13.12
C GLU A 132 -7.53 -3.20 13.18
N LEU A 133 -7.99 -2.46 12.17
CA LEU A 133 -7.95 -1.00 12.13
C LEU A 133 -9.10 -0.33 12.87
N THR A 134 -10.05 -1.07 13.48
CA THR A 134 -11.21 -0.48 14.17
C THR A 134 -10.88 0.70 15.10
N PRO A 135 -9.79 0.67 15.90
CA PRO A 135 -9.41 1.82 16.74
C PRO A 135 -9.06 3.10 15.98
N LEU A 136 -8.74 2.99 14.69
CA LEU A 136 -8.24 4.06 13.82
C LEU A 136 -9.22 4.40 12.69
N LEU A 137 -10.16 3.50 12.34
CA LEU A 137 -11.05 3.64 11.18
C LEU A 137 -11.82 4.96 11.21
N ASN A 138 -12.30 5.38 12.39
CA ASN A 138 -13.04 6.64 12.54
C ASN A 138 -12.19 7.89 12.29
N GLU A 139 -10.86 7.80 12.30
CA GLU A 139 -9.94 8.93 12.06
C GLU A 139 -9.56 9.06 10.57
N ILE A 140 -9.67 7.99 9.77
CA ILE A 140 -9.26 7.98 8.36
C ILE A 140 -10.08 8.98 7.52
N GLN A 141 -9.39 9.93 6.88
CA GLN A 141 -10.06 10.96 6.05
C GLN A 141 -10.04 10.67 4.55
N LYS A 142 -9.04 9.95 4.03
CA LYS A 142 -8.83 9.72 2.59
C LYS A 142 -8.69 8.23 2.31
N LEU A 143 -9.74 7.62 1.76
CA LEU A 143 -9.81 6.19 1.51
C LEU A 143 -9.89 5.86 0.01
N ILE A 144 -9.09 4.91 -0.43
CA ILE A 144 -9.19 4.27 -1.75
C ILE A 144 -9.65 2.84 -1.50
N VAL A 145 -10.70 2.40 -2.20
CA VAL A 145 -11.09 0.99 -2.24
C VAL A 145 -10.84 0.50 -3.66
N LYS A 146 -9.79 -0.31 -3.81
CA LYS A 146 -9.39 -0.89 -5.09
C LYS A 146 -9.93 -2.31 -5.17
N ILE A 147 -10.78 -2.58 -6.16
CA ILE A 147 -11.48 -3.85 -6.35
C ILE A 147 -10.97 -4.50 -7.63
N THR A 148 -10.30 -5.63 -7.50
CA THR A 148 -9.82 -6.42 -8.64
C THR A 148 -10.90 -7.38 -9.11
N LEU A 149 -11.39 -7.16 -10.32
CA LEU A 149 -12.47 -7.95 -10.90
C LEU A 149 -11.93 -9.27 -11.46
N PRO A 150 -12.64 -10.40 -11.25
CA PRO A 150 -12.32 -11.66 -11.92
C PRO A 150 -12.61 -11.55 -13.42
N SER A 151 -12.03 -12.43 -14.25
CA SER A 151 -12.26 -12.43 -15.70
C SER A 151 -13.73 -12.67 -16.07
N ASN A 152 -14.47 -13.39 -15.24
CA ASN A 152 -15.91 -13.67 -15.36
C ASN A 152 -16.73 -12.81 -14.38
N PHE A 153 -16.40 -11.52 -14.25
CA PHE A 153 -17.12 -10.62 -13.35
C PHE A 153 -18.62 -10.53 -13.69
N ILE A 154 -19.40 -10.25 -12.67
CA ILE A 154 -20.86 -10.30 -12.75
C ILE A 154 -21.39 -9.06 -13.46
N THR A 155 -22.17 -9.27 -14.52
CA THR A 155 -22.74 -8.21 -15.37
C THR A 155 -24.25 -8.05 -15.23
N THR A 156 -24.93 -8.98 -14.54
CA THR A 156 -26.40 -8.94 -14.35
C THR A 156 -26.78 -8.69 -12.88
N LYS A 157 -27.93 -8.04 -12.67
CA LYS A 157 -28.47 -7.79 -11.32
C LYS A 157 -28.80 -9.10 -10.61
N ALA A 158 -29.47 -10.02 -11.29
CA ALA A 158 -29.92 -11.29 -10.73
C ALA A 158 -28.76 -12.12 -10.18
N ASP A 159 -27.68 -12.26 -10.96
CA ASP A 159 -26.50 -13.01 -10.54
C ASP A 159 -25.80 -12.30 -9.37
N TYR A 160 -25.70 -10.97 -9.44
CA TYR A 160 -25.05 -10.20 -8.38
C TYR A 160 -25.81 -10.32 -7.05
N MET A 161 -27.14 -10.25 -7.10
CA MET A 161 -28.00 -10.33 -5.91
C MET A 161 -27.79 -11.62 -5.11
N ASN A 162 -27.48 -12.72 -5.80
CA ASN A 162 -27.24 -14.03 -5.19
C ASN A 162 -25.75 -14.35 -4.97
N SER A 163 -24.85 -13.46 -5.37
CA SER A 163 -23.41 -13.73 -5.36
C SER A 163 -22.75 -13.64 -3.98
N PRO A 164 -21.67 -14.41 -3.72
CA PRO A 164 -20.76 -14.18 -2.60
C PRO A 164 -20.15 -12.77 -2.62
N THR A 165 -19.85 -12.24 -3.81
CA THR A 165 -19.33 -10.90 -4.04
C THR A 165 -20.19 -9.82 -3.39
N ARG A 166 -21.51 -9.84 -3.59
CA ARG A 166 -22.43 -8.89 -2.96
C ARG A 166 -22.39 -8.99 -1.44
N ARG A 167 -22.41 -10.21 -0.89
CA ARG A 167 -22.35 -10.43 0.56
C ARG A 167 -21.06 -9.86 1.14
N PHE A 168 -19.93 -10.12 0.49
CA PHE A 168 -18.63 -9.59 0.87
C PHE A 168 -18.59 -8.05 0.84
N LEU A 169 -18.96 -7.43 -0.29
CA LEU A 169 -18.92 -5.97 -0.44
C LEU A 169 -19.85 -5.27 0.56
N ASN A 170 -21.03 -5.83 0.84
CA ASN A 170 -21.92 -5.30 1.87
C ASN A 170 -21.30 -5.38 3.29
N ARG A 171 -20.55 -6.45 3.61
CA ARG A 171 -19.83 -6.54 4.89
C ARG A 171 -18.71 -5.49 4.96
N LEU A 172 -17.96 -5.30 3.88
CA LEU A 172 -16.93 -4.26 3.80
C LEU A 172 -17.55 -2.88 4.03
N VAL A 173 -18.62 -2.55 3.30
CA VAL A 173 -19.33 -1.27 3.47
C VAL A 173 -19.83 -1.08 4.91
N ARG A 174 -20.35 -2.12 5.57
CA ARG A 174 -20.76 -2.04 6.98
C ARG A 174 -19.60 -1.68 7.90
N GLN A 175 -18.41 -2.24 7.69
CA GLN A 175 -17.22 -1.86 8.47
C GLN A 175 -16.79 -0.42 8.17
N LEU A 176 -16.84 -0.01 6.89
CA LEU A 176 -16.47 1.34 6.48
C LEU A 176 -17.43 2.42 7.01
N ARG A 177 -18.67 2.08 7.42
CA ARG A 177 -19.55 3.02 8.14
C ARG A 177 -18.95 3.53 9.46
N ALA A 178 -17.96 2.82 10.02
CA ALA A 178 -17.22 3.30 11.19
C ALA A 178 -16.33 4.53 10.87
N CYS A 179 -15.99 4.76 9.60
CA CYS A 179 -15.13 5.86 9.14
C CYS A 179 -15.89 7.20 9.11
N ARG A 180 -16.26 7.73 10.27
CA ARG A 180 -17.06 8.97 10.38
C ARG A 180 -16.32 10.23 9.93
N SER A 181 -14.99 10.24 9.99
CA SER A 181 -14.17 11.38 9.58
C SER A 181 -13.81 11.37 8.09
N MET A 182 -14.33 10.41 7.32
CA MET A 182 -14.01 10.29 5.90
C MET A 182 -14.45 11.56 5.15
N LYS A 183 -13.48 12.28 4.57
CA LYS A 183 -13.71 13.47 3.74
C LYS A 183 -13.64 13.17 2.26
N TRP A 184 -13.03 12.05 1.91
CA TRP A 184 -12.75 11.68 0.54
C TRP A 184 -12.72 10.17 0.37
N MET A 185 -13.32 9.68 -0.72
CA MET A 185 -13.24 8.28 -1.11
C MET A 185 -13.01 8.13 -2.61
N ARG A 186 -12.24 7.12 -3.02
CA ARG A 186 -12.21 6.64 -4.41
C ARG A 186 -12.49 5.16 -4.46
N ILE A 187 -13.30 4.75 -5.42
CA ILE A 187 -13.50 3.34 -5.76
C ILE A 187 -12.79 3.11 -7.09
N VAL A 188 -11.80 2.21 -7.09
CA VAL A 188 -11.00 1.88 -8.28
C VAL A 188 -11.34 0.46 -8.71
N LEU A 189 -11.92 0.30 -9.90
CA LEU A 189 -12.19 -1.00 -10.49
C LEU A 189 -10.99 -1.44 -11.34
N VAL A 190 -10.28 -2.47 -10.92
CA VAL A 190 -9.18 -3.06 -11.70
C VAL A 190 -9.77 -4.12 -12.61
N LEU A 191 -9.69 -3.87 -13.91
CA LEU A 191 -10.27 -4.72 -14.95
C LEU A 191 -9.35 -5.91 -15.24
N PRO A 192 -9.93 -7.07 -15.61
CA PRO A 192 -9.14 -8.24 -15.95
C PRO A 192 -8.28 -7.99 -17.19
N LYS A 193 -7.18 -8.75 -17.31
CA LYS A 193 -6.27 -8.67 -18.46
C LYS A 193 -7.06 -8.90 -19.76
N GLY A 194 -6.82 -8.07 -20.76
CA GLY A 194 -7.48 -8.17 -22.06
C GLY A 194 -8.86 -7.53 -22.13
N HIS A 195 -9.39 -6.98 -21.02
CA HIS A 195 -10.59 -6.15 -21.11
C HIS A 195 -10.28 -4.89 -21.95
N PRO A 196 -11.13 -4.52 -22.93
CA PRO A 196 -10.90 -3.39 -23.83
C PRO A 196 -10.98 -2.01 -23.15
N GLY A 197 -11.01 -1.96 -21.82
CA GLY A 197 -11.33 -0.76 -21.04
C GLY A 197 -12.76 -0.26 -21.28
N PHE A 198 -12.99 1.01 -20.93
CA PHE A 198 -14.27 1.72 -21.14
C PHE A 198 -14.15 2.86 -22.18
N GLU A 199 -13.04 2.93 -22.91
CA GLU A 199 -12.73 3.99 -23.90
C GLU A 199 -12.96 3.53 -25.34
N SER A 200 -13.29 2.26 -25.54
CA SER A 200 -13.53 1.70 -26.87
C SER A 200 -14.92 2.10 -27.36
N ASN A 201 -15.03 2.61 -28.60
CA ASN A 201 -16.28 2.77 -29.36
C ASN A 201 -17.00 1.43 -29.63
N SER A 202 -16.53 0.32 -29.03
CA SER A 202 -17.22 -0.95 -28.99
C SER A 202 -18.64 -0.76 -28.44
N PRO A 203 -19.65 -1.50 -28.94
CA PRO A 203 -20.92 -1.63 -28.23
C PRO A 203 -20.58 -1.97 -26.78
N THR A 204 -21.04 -1.10 -25.89
CA THR A 204 -20.51 -0.86 -24.54
C THR A 204 -20.16 -2.16 -23.83
N PRO A 205 -18.88 -2.47 -23.55
CA PRO A 205 -18.56 -3.58 -22.67
C PRO A 205 -19.26 -3.30 -21.33
N ALA A 206 -20.09 -4.25 -20.87
CA ALA A 206 -20.99 -4.04 -19.74
C ALA A 206 -20.22 -3.46 -18.54
N PHE A 207 -20.54 -2.23 -18.16
CA PHE A 207 -19.91 -1.60 -17.01
C PHE A 207 -20.25 -2.40 -15.74
N PRO A 208 -19.26 -2.81 -14.93
CA PRO A 208 -19.47 -3.61 -13.71
C PRO A 208 -20.01 -2.76 -12.55
N ALA A 209 -21.12 -2.05 -12.78
CA ALA A 209 -21.77 -1.14 -11.85
C ALA A 209 -22.02 -1.76 -10.46
N TYR A 210 -22.39 -3.04 -10.44
CA TYR A 210 -22.76 -3.74 -9.21
C TYR A 210 -21.62 -3.82 -8.19
N TYR A 211 -20.36 -3.72 -8.61
CA TYR A 211 -19.22 -3.71 -7.68
C TYR A 211 -19.08 -2.37 -6.93
N VAL A 212 -19.76 -1.32 -7.40
CA VAL A 212 -19.73 0.04 -6.84
C VAL A 212 -20.98 0.36 -6.02
N ILE A 213 -22.14 -0.14 -6.45
CA ILE A 213 -23.45 0.17 -5.84
C ILE A 213 -23.49 0.05 -4.30
N PRO A 214 -22.92 -0.99 -3.65
CA PRO A 214 -22.95 -1.09 -2.19
C PRO A 214 -22.42 0.15 -1.46
N PHE A 215 -21.48 0.88 -2.06
CA PHE A 215 -20.83 2.02 -1.42
C PHE A 215 -21.73 3.28 -1.35
N TYR A 216 -22.83 3.34 -2.11
CA TYR A 216 -23.86 4.39 -1.95
C TYR A 216 -24.45 4.38 -0.54
N ALA A 217 -24.43 3.22 0.13
CA ALA A 217 -24.95 3.07 1.49
C ALA A 217 -24.10 3.73 2.58
N LEU A 218 -22.93 4.32 2.23
CA LEU A 218 -22.11 5.12 3.14
C LEU A 218 -22.65 6.55 3.34
N ARG A 219 -23.66 6.99 2.56
CA ARG A 219 -24.27 8.34 2.63
C ARG A 219 -23.25 9.49 2.60
N PHE A 220 -22.10 9.24 2.00
CA PHE A 220 -20.99 10.18 1.85
C PHE A 220 -20.97 10.68 0.41
N ARG A 221 -20.76 11.99 0.20
CA ARG A 221 -20.98 12.64 -1.11
C ARG A 221 -19.72 12.92 -1.93
N SER A 222 -18.53 12.94 -1.30
CA SER A 222 -17.28 13.29 -2.01
C SER A 222 -16.50 12.04 -2.42
N TRP A 223 -17.16 11.13 -3.14
CA TRP A 223 -16.54 9.93 -3.69
C TRP A 223 -16.45 9.99 -5.22
N ARG A 224 -15.49 9.26 -5.79
CA ARG A 224 -15.30 9.18 -7.24
C ARG A 224 -15.05 7.74 -7.67
N ILE A 225 -15.45 7.42 -8.90
CA ILE A 225 -15.20 6.13 -9.53
C ILE A 225 -14.04 6.26 -10.51
N GLN A 226 -13.14 5.29 -10.44
CA GLN A 226 -12.02 5.14 -11.34
C GLN A 226 -11.96 3.70 -11.84
N TYR A 227 -11.27 3.50 -12.95
CA TYR A 227 -10.94 2.17 -13.44
C TYR A 227 -9.45 2.10 -13.80
N GLN A 228 -8.94 0.88 -13.85
CA GLN A 228 -7.56 0.59 -14.18
C GLN A 228 -7.50 -0.70 -14.99
N GLY A 229 -7.00 -0.62 -16.24
CA GLY A 229 -6.59 -1.82 -16.96
C GLY A 229 -5.32 -2.42 -16.33
N LEU A 230 -5.12 -3.73 -16.43
CA LEU A 230 -3.93 -4.37 -15.88
C LEU A 230 -2.65 -3.74 -16.47
N GLY A 231 -1.77 -3.23 -15.61
CA GLY A 231 -0.52 -2.56 -16.01
C GLY A 231 -0.69 -1.14 -16.54
N GLN A 232 -1.91 -0.58 -16.54
CA GLN A 232 -2.20 0.77 -17.00
C GLN A 232 -2.34 1.75 -15.83
N HIS A 233 -2.30 3.04 -16.15
CA HIS A 233 -2.65 4.10 -15.21
C HIS A 233 -4.15 4.08 -14.89
N THR A 234 -4.48 4.46 -13.66
CA THR A 234 -5.86 4.65 -13.23
C THR A 234 -6.47 5.86 -13.93
N LYS A 235 -7.70 5.70 -14.44
CA LYS A 235 -8.46 6.73 -15.15
C LYS A 235 -9.80 6.99 -14.45
N PHE A 236 -10.31 8.21 -14.56
CA PHE A 236 -11.65 8.51 -14.07
C PHE A 236 -12.69 7.94 -15.02
N LEU A 237 -13.77 7.46 -14.43
CA LEU A 237 -14.94 7.06 -15.21
C LEU A 237 -15.59 8.31 -15.82
N ASN A 238 -16.07 8.21 -17.05
CA ASN A 238 -16.78 9.32 -17.71
C ASN A 238 -18.22 9.47 -17.15
N ASP A 239 -18.85 10.61 -17.45
CA ASP A 239 -20.17 10.96 -16.88
C ASP A 239 -21.27 9.98 -17.29
N PHE A 240 -21.20 9.40 -18.50
CA PHE A 240 -22.16 8.40 -18.98
C PHE A 240 -22.21 7.18 -18.05
N HIS A 241 -21.06 6.57 -17.75
CA HIS A 241 -21.03 5.39 -16.89
C HIS A 241 -21.31 5.74 -15.42
N VAL A 242 -21.01 6.96 -14.97
CA VAL A 242 -21.44 7.43 -13.64
C VAL A 242 -22.96 7.48 -13.56
N SER A 243 -23.63 8.05 -14.57
CA SER A 243 -25.09 8.05 -14.69
C SER A 243 -25.64 6.62 -14.70
N GLU A 244 -25.01 5.69 -15.44
CA GLU A 244 -25.42 4.29 -15.46
C GLU A 244 -25.38 3.64 -14.05
N VAL A 245 -24.40 4.01 -13.22
CA VAL A 245 -24.33 3.53 -11.83
C VAL A 245 -25.44 4.14 -10.98
N ASP A 246 -25.68 5.45 -11.12
CA ASP A 246 -26.73 6.16 -10.41
C ASP A 246 -28.12 5.59 -10.73
N ASP A 247 -28.41 5.35 -12.01
CA ASP A 247 -29.65 4.76 -12.49
C ASP A 247 -29.85 3.35 -11.93
N ARG A 248 -28.83 2.49 -12.07
CA ARG A 248 -28.88 1.13 -11.52
C ARG A 248 -28.99 1.12 -10.00
N ASN A 249 -28.42 2.10 -9.30
CA ASN A 249 -28.54 2.22 -7.85
C ASN A 249 -29.99 2.50 -7.45
N ASN A 250 -30.70 3.37 -8.17
CA ASN A 250 -32.12 3.62 -7.92
C ASN A 250 -32.94 2.33 -8.04
N ASP A 251 -32.70 1.55 -9.10
CA ASP A 251 -33.34 0.24 -9.30
C ASP A 251 -32.92 -0.79 -8.25
N PHE A 252 -31.71 -0.67 -7.71
CA PHE A 252 -31.15 -1.63 -6.76
C PHE A 252 -31.82 -1.57 -5.39
N TRP A 253 -32.27 -0.38 -4.97
CA TRP A 253 -32.90 -0.15 -3.68
C TRP A 253 -34.42 0.00 -3.74
N ALA A 254 -35.00 0.20 -4.94
CA ALA A 254 -36.44 0.12 -5.11
C ALA A 254 -36.94 -1.26 -4.63
N PRO A 255 -38.01 -1.33 -3.81
CA PRO A 255 -38.69 -2.58 -3.54
C PRO A 255 -39.06 -3.21 -4.87
N SER A 256 -38.78 -4.51 -5.05
CA SER A 256 -39.29 -5.24 -6.20
C SER A 256 -40.81 -5.05 -6.23
N ALA A 257 -41.31 -4.42 -7.29
CA ALA A 257 -42.75 -4.31 -7.54
C ALA A 257 -43.38 -5.70 -7.69
#